data_AF-A0A0V0R2G8-F1
#
_entry.id   AF-A0A0V0R2G8-F1
#
_cell.length_a   1.000
_cell.length_b   1.000
_cell.length_c   1.000
_cell.angle_alpha   90.00
_cell.angle_beta   90.00
_cell.angle_gamma   90.00
#
_symmetry.space_group_name_H-M   'P 1'
#
loop_
_entity.id
_entity.type
_entity.pdbx_description
1 polymer ?
#
loop_
_entity_poly.entity_id
_entity_poly.type
_entity_poly.pdbx_seq_one_letter_code
_entity_poly.pdbx_strand_id
1 'polypeptide(L)'
;MEAPQLKSNTNKVQLANKTEGVQATHSYSQDELDAFCEHVNFYLEDDEHCKDYVPITDHSKLFELVGDGILLCKLINKAQPGLIDTRAINLKKPLNIFKQQENLNLAITSAKSLGCKLVNITPQLIIDQREHIILGLTWQVIKVN
;
A
#
# COMPACT_ATOMS: atom_id res chain seq x y z
N MET A 1 -43.98 -6.66 -17.88
CA MET A 1 -43.72 -6.82 -16.43
C MET A 1 -42.22 -6.68 -16.26
N GLU A 2 -41.82 -5.48 -15.86
CA GLU A 2 -40.44 -5.00 -15.89
C GLU A 2 -39.75 -5.34 -14.56
N ALA A 3 -38.52 -5.88 -14.62
CA ALA A 3 -37.75 -6.30 -13.45
C ALA A 3 -37.21 -5.09 -12.66
N PRO A 4 -37.17 -5.14 -11.32
CA PRO A 4 -36.72 -4.01 -10.51
C PRO A 4 -35.20 -3.82 -10.58
N GLN A 5 -34.78 -2.57 -10.82
CA GLN A 5 -33.40 -2.12 -10.88
C GLN A 5 -32.76 -2.11 -9.47
N LEU A 6 -31.64 -2.81 -9.31
CA LEU A 6 -30.82 -2.81 -8.10
C LEU A 6 -30.08 -1.46 -7.98
N LYS A 7 -30.44 -0.64 -6.99
CA LYS A 7 -29.74 0.62 -6.70
C LYS A 7 -28.49 0.33 -5.86
N SER A 8 -27.32 0.37 -6.48
CA SER A 8 -26.02 0.33 -5.80
C SER A 8 -25.85 1.60 -4.97
N ASN A 9 -25.89 1.46 -3.64
CA ASN A 9 -25.66 2.56 -2.71
C ASN A 9 -24.16 2.65 -2.43
N THR A 10 -23.43 3.45 -3.23
CA THR A 10 -21.99 3.64 -3.09
C THR A 10 -21.67 4.48 -1.85
N ASN A 11 -21.31 3.82 -0.74
CA ASN A 11 -20.79 4.50 0.45
C ASN A 11 -19.34 4.94 0.19
N LYS A 12 -19.15 6.16 -0.34
CA LYS A 12 -17.83 6.81 -0.36
C LYS A 12 -17.45 7.18 1.07
N VAL A 13 -16.38 6.62 1.60
CA VAL A 13 -15.81 7.05 2.88
C VAL A 13 -15.08 8.37 2.63
N GLN A 14 -15.53 9.45 3.29
CA GLN A 14 -14.94 10.78 3.17
C GLN A 14 -14.29 11.16 4.50
N LEU A 15 -12.96 11.09 4.58
CA LEU A 15 -12.22 11.58 5.73
C LEU A 15 -11.99 13.10 5.61
N ALA A 16 -12.64 13.84 6.51
CA ALA A 16 -12.43 15.27 6.67
C ALA A 16 -11.19 15.51 7.54
N ASN A 17 -10.06 15.89 6.93
CA ASN A 17 -8.95 16.51 7.65
C ASN A 17 -9.01 18.03 7.44
N LYS A 18 -9.18 18.76 8.54
CA LYS A 18 -9.36 20.21 8.56
C LYS A 18 -7.99 20.89 8.74
N THR A 19 -7.33 21.24 7.63
CA THR A 19 -6.28 22.27 7.62
C THR A 19 -6.26 23.01 6.28
N GLU A 20 -6.24 24.34 6.35
CA GLU A 20 -6.40 25.26 5.24
C GLU A 20 -5.22 25.19 4.25
N GLY A 21 -5.53 24.93 2.97
CA GLY A 21 -4.55 24.90 1.87
C GLY A 21 -4.81 23.76 0.89
N VAL A 22 -5.80 23.95 0.00
CA VAL A 22 -6.13 23.12 -1.18
C VAL A 22 -5.75 21.63 -1.05
N GLN A 23 -6.46 20.91 -0.19
CA GLN A 23 -6.39 19.45 -0.15
C GLN A 23 -7.51 18.88 -1.03
N ALA A 24 -7.14 18.37 -2.19
CA ALA A 24 -8.02 17.49 -2.95
C ALA A 24 -8.39 16.31 -2.04
N THR A 25 -9.68 16.20 -1.71
CA THR A 25 -10.27 15.11 -0.94
C THR A 25 -10.31 13.88 -1.84
N HIS A 26 -9.23 13.08 -1.80
CA HIS A 26 -9.15 11.84 -2.55
C HIS A 26 -9.86 10.73 -1.76
N SER A 27 -11.13 10.51 -2.09
CA SER A 27 -11.93 9.39 -1.61
C SER A 27 -11.46 8.10 -2.29
N TYR A 28 -11.17 7.06 -1.52
CA TYR A 28 -11.08 5.68 -2.02
C TYR A 28 -12.41 4.97 -1.80
N SER A 29 -12.68 3.94 -2.59
CA SER A 29 -13.83 3.05 -2.37
C SER A 29 -13.43 1.86 -1.48
N GLN A 30 -14.40 1.32 -0.75
CA GLN A 30 -14.20 0.09 0.02
C GLN A 30 -13.81 -1.06 -0.92
N ASP A 31 -14.42 -1.14 -2.10
CA ASP A 31 -14.13 -2.15 -3.12
C ASP A 31 -12.66 -2.12 -3.57
N GLU A 32 -12.07 -0.93 -3.74
CA GLU A 32 -10.64 -0.80 -4.06
C GLU A 32 -9.77 -1.32 -2.91
N LEU A 33 -10.08 -0.92 -1.68
CA LEU A 33 -9.34 -1.36 -0.50
C LEU A 33 -9.39 -2.89 -0.34
N ASP A 34 -10.56 -3.48 -0.55
CA ASP A 34 -10.77 -4.92 -0.49
C ASP A 34 -9.95 -5.63 -1.57
N ALA A 35 -10.01 -5.15 -2.81
CA ALA A 35 -9.21 -5.69 -3.90
C ALA A 35 -7.69 -5.60 -3.63
N PHE A 36 -7.21 -4.51 -3.03
CA PHE A 36 -5.80 -4.38 -2.65
C PHE A 36 -5.39 -5.38 -1.58
N CYS A 37 -6.22 -5.58 -0.55
CA CYS A 37 -5.92 -6.52 0.53
C CYS A 37 -5.91 -7.96 -0.01
N GLU A 38 -6.89 -8.33 -0.83
CA GLU A 38 -6.94 -9.65 -1.49
C GLU A 38 -5.71 -9.87 -2.38
N HIS A 39 -5.31 -8.87 -3.15
CA HIS A 39 -4.12 -8.96 -4.00
C HIS A 39 -2.84 -9.11 -3.15
N VAL A 40 -2.67 -8.31 -2.10
CA VAL A 40 -1.53 -8.44 -1.19
C VAL A 40 -1.48 -9.82 -0.56
N ASN A 41 -2.62 -10.34 -0.10
CA ASN A 41 -2.73 -11.68 0.48
C ASN A 41 -2.30 -12.75 -0.51
N PHE A 42 -2.83 -12.72 -1.73
CA PHE A 42 -2.49 -13.69 -2.78
C PHE A 42 -1.01 -13.66 -3.18
N TYR A 43 -0.42 -12.48 -3.37
CA TYR A 43 0.97 -12.41 -3.85
C TYR A 43 2.01 -12.74 -2.78
N LEU A 44 1.68 -12.54 -1.50
CA LEU A 44 2.59 -12.71 -0.38
C LEU A 44 2.27 -13.92 0.49
N GLU A 45 1.28 -14.76 0.13
CA GLU A 45 0.87 -15.94 0.93
C GLU A 45 2.04 -16.88 1.24
N ASP A 46 2.95 -17.04 0.29
CA ASP A 46 4.12 -17.93 0.41
C ASP A 46 5.39 -17.25 0.96
N ASP A 47 5.38 -15.92 1.23
CA ASP A 47 6.59 -15.25 1.75
C ASP A 47 6.72 -15.43 3.26
N GLU A 48 7.80 -16.11 3.67
CA GLU A 48 8.09 -16.42 5.07
C GLU A 48 8.10 -15.18 5.98
N HIS A 49 8.55 -14.03 5.47
CA HIS A 49 8.65 -12.79 6.23
C HIS A 49 7.34 -12.00 6.25
N CYS A 50 6.38 -12.36 5.40
CA CYS A 50 5.08 -11.70 5.31
C CYS A 50 4.00 -12.39 6.14
N LYS A 51 4.28 -13.54 6.77
CA LYS A 51 3.32 -14.29 7.61
C LYS A 51 2.74 -13.49 8.78
N ASP A 52 3.46 -12.48 9.25
CA ASP A 52 2.99 -11.57 10.30
C ASP A 52 2.04 -10.47 9.76
N TYR A 53 1.94 -10.33 8.44
CA TYR A 53 1.18 -9.28 7.76
C TYR A 53 -0.02 -9.85 6.99
N VAL A 54 0.16 -11.02 6.35
CA VAL A 54 -0.88 -11.69 5.57
C VAL A 54 -1.34 -12.98 6.27
N PRO A 55 -2.64 -13.33 6.19
CA PRO A 55 -3.68 -12.60 5.47
C PRO A 55 -4.16 -11.35 6.24
N ILE A 56 -4.27 -10.23 5.52
CA ILE A 56 -4.94 -9.01 5.96
C ILE A 56 -6.43 -9.30 5.96
N THR A 57 -6.99 -9.57 7.14
CA THR A 57 -8.42 -9.84 7.34
C THR A 57 -9.19 -8.58 7.71
N ASP A 58 -8.54 -7.65 8.40
CA ASP A 58 -9.04 -6.31 8.68
C ASP A 58 -8.40 -5.33 7.71
N HIS A 59 -9.11 -5.04 6.62
CA HIS A 59 -8.61 -4.23 5.51
C HIS A 59 -8.31 -2.78 5.92
N SER A 60 -8.91 -2.29 7.01
CA SER A 60 -8.60 -0.96 7.56
C SER A 60 -7.15 -0.85 8.07
N LYS A 61 -6.53 -1.98 8.42
CA LYS A 61 -5.14 -2.04 8.91
C LYS A 61 -4.09 -2.06 7.81
N LEU A 62 -4.47 -2.13 6.53
CA LEU A 62 -3.52 -2.13 5.42
C LEU A 62 -2.53 -0.97 5.56
N PHE A 63 -3.01 0.23 5.90
CA PHE A 63 -2.20 1.43 6.01
C PHE A 63 -1.17 1.37 7.15
N GLU A 64 -1.53 0.72 8.26
CA GLU A 64 -0.61 0.47 9.37
C GLU A 64 0.46 -0.56 8.98
N LEU A 65 0.03 -1.65 8.32
CA LEU A 65 0.89 -2.77 7.93
C LEU A 65 1.95 -2.39 6.89
N VAL A 66 1.69 -1.41 6.02
CA VAL A 66 2.69 -0.90 5.07
C VAL A 66 3.67 0.09 5.68
N GLY A 67 3.39 0.61 6.88
CA GLY A 67 4.13 1.71 7.50
C GLY A 67 5.60 1.40 7.80
N ASP A 68 5.96 0.12 7.94
CA ASP A 68 7.34 -0.31 8.16
C ASP A 68 8.15 -0.58 6.88
N GLY A 69 7.49 -0.49 5.72
CA GLY A 69 8.05 -0.66 4.39
C GLY A 69 8.38 -2.09 3.97
N ILE A 70 8.25 -3.10 4.84
CA ILE A 70 8.58 -4.50 4.49
C ILE A 70 7.61 -5.00 3.42
N LEU A 71 6.31 -4.80 3.64
CA LEU A 71 5.26 -5.28 2.73
C LEU A 71 5.43 -4.67 1.33
N LEU A 72 5.72 -3.37 1.23
CA LEU A 72 5.96 -2.70 -0.04
C LEU A 72 7.21 -3.25 -0.76
N CYS A 73 8.33 -3.42 -0.05
CA CYS A 73 9.53 -4.00 -0.65
C CYS A 73 9.27 -5.41 -1.20
N LYS A 74 8.53 -6.23 -0.46
CA LYS A 74 8.20 -7.61 -0.87
C LYS A 74 7.25 -7.63 -2.06
N LEU A 75 6.24 -6.76 -2.08
CA LEU A 75 5.33 -6.62 -3.22
C LEU A 75 6.07 -6.19 -4.49
N ILE A 76 7.01 -5.25 -4.40
CA ILE A 76 7.87 -4.85 -5.53
C ILE A 76 8.70 -6.02 -6.05
N ASN A 77 9.28 -6.84 -5.16
CA ASN A 77 9.99 -8.04 -5.56
C ASN A 77 9.10 -9.12 -6.18
N LYS A 78 7.80 -9.14 -5.87
CA LYS A 78 6.85 -10.01 -6.57
C LYS A 78 6.56 -9.52 -7.98
N ALA A 79 6.41 -8.21 -8.17
CA ALA A 79 6.25 -7.60 -9.50
C ALA A 79 7.52 -7.75 -10.37
N GLN A 80 8.71 -7.65 -9.77
CA GLN A 80 9.97 -7.92 -10.45
C GLN A 80 10.96 -8.64 -9.51
N PRO A 81 11.11 -9.97 -9.64
CA PRO A 81 12.02 -10.76 -8.82
C PRO A 81 13.45 -10.23 -8.84
N GLY A 82 14.01 -9.99 -7.64
CA GLY A 82 15.39 -9.53 -7.46
C GLY A 82 15.62 -8.04 -7.65
N LEU A 83 14.58 -7.23 -7.83
CA LEU A 83 14.71 -5.77 -7.95
C LEU A 83 15.20 -5.10 -6.65
N ILE A 84 14.80 -5.64 -5.50
CA ILE A 84 15.31 -5.28 -4.17
C ILE A 84 16.09 -6.46 -3.63
N ASP A 85 17.35 -6.23 -3.28
CA ASP A 85 18.12 -7.22 -2.52
C ASP A 85 17.46 -7.40 -1.15
N THR A 86 16.91 -8.59 -0.89
CA THR A 86 16.18 -8.89 0.35
C THR A 86 17.05 -8.73 1.59
N ARG A 87 18.38 -8.78 1.46
CA ARG A 87 19.33 -8.55 2.56
C ARG A 87 19.42 -7.08 2.97
N ALA A 88 19.03 -6.16 2.09
CA ALA A 88 18.96 -4.73 2.37
C ALA A 88 17.68 -4.35 3.13
N ILE A 89 16.67 -5.22 3.13
CA ILE A 89 15.42 -4.99 3.87
C ILE A 89 15.67 -5.23 5.36
N ASN A 90 15.38 -4.24 6.19
CA ASN A 90 15.36 -4.39 7.63
C ASN A 90 14.15 -5.24 8.04
N LEU A 91 14.37 -6.54 8.31
CA LEU A 91 13.31 -7.51 8.65
C LEU A 91 13.18 -7.79 10.18
N LYS A 92 14.18 -7.39 10.98
CA LYS A 92 14.22 -7.70 12.41
C LYS A 92 13.31 -6.75 13.21
N LYS A 93 12.18 -7.27 13.68
CA LYS A 93 11.22 -6.57 14.55
C LYS A 93 11.69 -6.52 16.02
N PRO A 94 11.28 -5.51 16.82
CA PRO A 94 10.57 -4.30 16.39
C PRO A 94 11.48 -3.34 15.63
N LEU A 95 10.96 -2.71 14.58
CA LEU A 95 11.70 -1.72 13.80
C LEU A 95 11.57 -0.34 14.45
N ASN A 96 12.69 0.36 14.59
CA ASN A 96 12.69 1.79 14.93
C ASN A 96 12.35 2.61 13.67
N ILE A 97 11.87 3.84 13.86
CA ILE A 97 11.47 4.80 12.82
C ILE A 97 12.54 4.95 11.74
N PHE A 98 13.83 5.02 12.11
CA PHE A 98 14.92 5.11 11.13
C PHE A 98 14.97 3.90 10.19
N LYS A 99 14.80 2.68 10.71
CA LYS A 99 14.81 1.47 9.89
C LYS A 99 13.56 1.35 9.01
N GLN A 100 12.42 1.81 9.52
CA GLN A 100 11.19 1.91 8.72
C GLN A 100 11.41 2.89 7.55
N GLN A 101 12.01 4.05 7.81
CA GLN A 101 12.36 5.02 6.77
C GLN A 101 13.36 4.45 5.75
N GLU A 102 14.35 3.67 6.18
CA GLU A 102 15.28 2.98 5.27
C GLU A 102 14.53 2.00 4.35
N ASN A 103 13.66 1.15 4.90
CA ASN A 103 12.84 0.22 4.11
C ASN A 103 11.94 0.96 3.10
N LEU A 104 11.27 2.03 3.54
CA LEU A 104 10.40 2.83 2.68
C LEU A 104 11.17 3.56 1.58
N ASN A 105 12.37 4.07 1.87
CA ASN A 105 13.24 4.67 0.87
C ASN A 105 13.69 3.65 -0.19
N LEU A 106 14.01 2.42 0.23
CA LEU A 106 14.29 1.31 -0.68
C LEU A 106 13.07 1.03 -1.56
N ALA A 107 11.89 0.86 -0.97
CA ALA A 107 10.65 0.62 -1.71
C ALA A 107 10.36 1.73 -2.74
N ILE A 108 10.42 3.01 -2.35
CA ILE A 108 10.13 4.15 -3.23
C ILE A 108 11.14 4.20 -4.39
N THR A 109 12.43 4.03 -4.10
CA THR A 109 13.48 4.09 -5.13
C THR A 109 13.35 2.93 -6.12
N SER A 110 13.13 1.73 -5.63
CA SER A 110 12.94 0.55 -6.46
C SER A 110 11.64 0.59 -7.26
N ALA A 111 10.54 1.09 -6.70
CA ALA A 111 9.30 1.31 -7.44
C ALA A 111 9.49 2.31 -8.60
N LYS A 112 10.30 3.36 -8.41
CA LYS A 112 10.67 4.27 -9.51
C LYS A 112 11.47 3.53 -10.60
N SER A 113 12.43 2.69 -10.22
CA SER A 113 13.20 1.86 -11.17
C SER A 113 12.34 0.85 -11.92
N LEU A 114 11.27 0.34 -11.29
CA LEU A 114 10.25 -0.51 -11.91
C LEU A 114 9.43 0.24 -12.98
N GLY A 115 9.43 1.58 -12.94
CA GLY A 115 8.67 2.45 -13.86
C GLY A 115 7.47 3.16 -13.24
N CYS A 116 7.28 3.06 -11.92
CA CYS A 116 6.21 3.79 -11.23
C CYS A 116 6.49 5.30 -11.24
N LYS A 117 5.46 6.10 -11.54
CA LYS A 117 5.53 7.57 -11.57
C LYS A 117 5.28 8.14 -10.18
N LEU A 118 6.28 8.02 -9.31
CA LEU A 118 6.22 8.52 -7.94
C LEU A 118 6.84 9.93 -7.85
N VAL A 119 6.03 10.97 -8.00
CA VAL A 119 6.46 12.37 -7.86
C VAL A 119 6.14 12.84 -6.45
N ASN A 120 7.12 13.46 -5.78
CA ASN A 120 6.99 14.05 -4.44
C ASN A 120 6.55 13.07 -3.32
N ILE A 121 6.74 11.77 -3.49
CA ILE A 121 6.50 10.77 -2.44
C ILE A 121 7.70 10.69 -1.50
N THR A 122 7.44 10.80 -0.20
CA THR A 122 8.43 10.64 0.86
C THR A 122 8.04 9.52 1.82
N PRO A 123 9.00 8.87 2.51
CA PRO A 123 8.70 7.86 3.52
C PRO A 123 7.73 8.33 4.59
N GLN A 124 7.83 9.60 4.99
CA GLN A 124 6.98 10.16 6.05
C GLN A 124 5.50 10.12 5.68
N LEU A 125 5.14 10.33 4.41
CA LEU A 125 3.74 10.24 3.97
C LEU A 125 3.16 8.82 4.16
N ILE A 126 4.00 7.79 4.06
CA ILE A 126 3.59 6.40 4.26
C ILE A 126 3.52 6.08 5.76
N ILE A 127 4.49 6.56 6.55
CA ILE A 127 4.49 6.43 8.02
C ILE A 127 3.27 7.13 8.64
N ASP A 128 2.89 8.30 8.11
CA ASP A 128 1.70 9.06 8.50
C ASP A 128 0.40 8.42 7.95
N GLN A 129 0.49 7.23 7.34
CA GLN A 129 -0.64 6.46 6.83
C GLN A 129 -1.51 7.26 5.86
N ARG A 130 -0.90 8.05 4.98
CA ARG A 130 -1.63 8.80 3.95
C ARG A 130 -2.20 7.82 2.93
N GLU A 131 -3.46 7.45 3.12
CA GLU A 131 -4.18 6.42 2.38
C GLU A 131 -4.03 6.57 0.86
N HIS A 132 -4.32 7.75 0.30
CA HIS A 132 -4.20 8.03 -1.13
C HIS A 132 -2.79 7.79 -1.71
N ILE A 133 -1.73 8.03 -0.92
CA ILE A 133 -0.35 7.77 -1.33
C ILE A 133 -0.08 6.27 -1.37
N ILE A 134 -0.50 5.57 -0.33
CA ILE A 134 -0.32 4.11 -0.20
C ILE A 134 -1.08 3.39 -1.31
N LEU A 135 -2.37 3.69 -1.49
CA LEU A 135 -3.20 3.09 -2.53
C LEU A 135 -2.66 3.41 -3.93
N GLY A 136 -2.25 4.66 -4.18
CA GLY A 136 -1.68 5.07 -5.46
C GLY A 136 -0.35 4.40 -5.80
N LEU A 137 0.48 4.11 -4.78
CA LEU A 137 1.73 3.37 -4.96
C LEU A 137 1.46 1.88 -5.19
N THR A 138 0.64 1.26 -4.34
CA THR A 138 0.26 -0.16 -4.46
C THR A 138 -0.38 -0.43 -5.82
N TRP A 139 -1.32 0.41 -6.27
CA TRP A 139 -1.92 0.31 -7.60
C TRP A 139 -0.89 0.32 -8.73
N GLN A 140 0.08 1.25 -8.68
CA GLN A 140 1.09 1.34 -9.73
C GLN A 140 2.01 0.11 -9.75
N VAL A 141 2.41 -0.41 -8.58
CA VAL A 141 3.22 -1.63 -8.50
C VAL A 141 2.44 -2.83 -9.07
N ILE A 142 1.17 -2.98 -8.69
CA ILE A 142 0.29 -4.04 -9.19
C ILE A 142 0.13 -3.95 -10.71
N LYS A 143 -0.03 -2.74 -11.26
CA LYS A 143 -0.21 -2.53 -12.70
C LYS A 143 1.02 -2.90 -13.55
N VAL A 144 2.22 -2.87 -12.97
CA VAL A 144 3.45 -3.24 -13.69
C VAL A 144 3.61 -4.77 -13.78
N ASN A 145 2.93 -5.51 -12.91
CA ASN A 145 2.88 -6.97 -12.92
C ASN A 145 1.76 -7.49 -13.85
#